data_AF-A0A7V0ST42-F1
#
_entry.id   AF-A0A7V0ST42-F1
#
_cell.length_a   1.000
_cell.length_b   1.000
_cell.length_c   1.000
_cell.angle_alpha   90.00
_cell.angle_beta   90.00
_cell.angle_gamma   90.00
#
_symmetry.space_group_name_H-M   'P 1'
#
loop_
_entity.id
_entity.type
_entity.pdbx_description
1 polymer ?
#
loop_
_entity_poly.entity_id
_entity_poly.type
_entity_poly.pdbx_seq_one_letter_code
_entity_poly.pdbx_strand_id
1 'polypeptide(L)'
;MSIPIQNIYYLLCYAWNKLDESDIVDVNSISTTELIDLFGKVLSNGISRLFKQGLDRYYIEHENSIVGVKGKLNLPKTIKENSLQIGRTICSYDE
;
A
#
# COMPACT_ATOMS: atom_id res chain seq x y z
N MET A 1 -29.78 27.66 7.39
CA MET A 1 -29.57 26.34 8.03
C MET A 1 -28.31 25.77 7.42
N SER A 2 -27.23 25.59 8.19
CA SER A 2 -25.96 25.07 7.67
C SER A 2 -25.92 23.55 7.87
N ILE A 3 -25.48 22.80 6.86
CA ILE A 3 -25.33 21.35 6.95
C ILE A 3 -23.98 21.07 7.60
N PRO A 4 -23.91 20.23 8.66
CA PRO A 4 -22.64 19.82 9.24
C PRO A 4 -21.74 19.15 8.20
N ILE A 5 -20.45 19.49 8.20
CA ILE A 5 -19.52 18.98 7.19
C ILE A 5 -19.35 17.44 7.26
N GLN A 6 -19.56 16.85 8.43
CA GLN A 6 -19.52 15.40 8.65
C GLN A 6 -20.54 14.65 7.78
N ASN A 7 -21.68 15.29 7.45
CA ASN A 7 -22.70 14.68 6.60
C ASN A 7 -22.18 14.36 5.19
N ILE A 8 -21.17 15.10 4.72
CA ILE A 8 -20.54 14.83 3.42
C ILE A 8 -19.83 13.47 3.47
N TYR A 9 -19.19 13.13 4.59
CA TYR A 9 -18.55 11.82 4.77
C TYR A 9 -19.59 10.69 4.83
N TYR A 10 -20.67 10.85 5.59
CA TYR A 10 -21.74 9.85 5.66
C TYR A 10 -22.39 9.60 4.29
N LEU A 11 -22.65 10.65 3.51
CA LEU A 11 -23.16 10.53 2.15
C LEU A 11 -22.16 9.84 1.21
N LEU A 12 -20.86 10.07 1.40
CA LEU A 12 -19.82 9.38 0.64
C LEU A 12 -19.75 7.89 0.98
N CYS A 13 -19.80 7.53 2.27
CA CYS A 13 -19.92 6.14 2.71
C CYS A 13 -21.13 5.44 2.09
N TYR A 14 -22.27 6.13 2.05
CA TYR A 14 -23.47 5.63 1.40
C TYR A 14 -23.27 5.44 -0.12
N ALA A 15 -22.76 6.47 -0.82
CA ALA A 15 -22.55 6.43 -2.26
C ALA A 15 -21.56 5.34 -2.71
N TRP A 16 -20.56 5.02 -1.87
CA TRP A 16 -19.61 3.94 -2.12
C TRP A 16 -20.02 2.56 -1.60
N ASN A 17 -21.21 2.43 -1.02
CA ASN A 17 -21.66 1.19 -0.38
C ASN A 17 -20.65 0.69 0.69
N LYS A 18 -20.16 1.62 1.49
CA LYS A 18 -19.18 1.44 2.58
C LYS A 18 -19.72 2.02 3.88
N LEU A 19 -20.97 1.67 4.22
CA LEU A 19 -21.62 2.14 5.45
C LEU A 19 -20.85 1.70 6.70
N ASP A 20 -20.28 0.50 6.72
CA ASP A 20 -19.47 0.02 7.86
C ASP A 20 -18.26 0.93 8.16
N GLU A 21 -17.76 1.69 7.17
CA GLU A 21 -16.65 2.64 7.39
C GLU A 21 -17.07 3.84 8.22
N SER A 22 -18.37 4.21 8.24
CA SER A 22 -18.85 5.36 9.02
C SER A 22 -18.75 5.14 10.52
N ASP A 23 -18.82 3.89 10.97
CA ASP A 23 -18.70 3.53 12.39
C ASP A 23 -17.23 3.41 12.83
N ILE A 24 -16.31 3.32 11.87
CA ILE A 24 -14.89 3.08 12.14
C ILE A 24 -14.11 4.40 12.18
N VAL A 25 -14.52 5.39 11.40
CA VAL A 25 -13.88 6.71 11.38
C VAL A 25 -14.69 7.70 12.20
N ASP A 26 -14.18 8.08 13.38
CA ASP A 26 -14.77 9.15 14.18
C ASP A 26 -14.53 10.52 13.51
N VAL A 27 -15.51 10.96 12.73
CA VAL A 27 -15.57 12.29 12.10
C VAL A 27 -16.26 13.33 12.98
N ASN A 28 -16.88 12.92 14.10
CA ASN A 28 -17.60 13.83 14.99
C ASN A 28 -16.64 14.68 15.83
N SER A 29 -15.40 14.21 16.02
CA SER A 29 -14.35 14.95 16.72
C SER A 29 -13.73 16.11 15.91
N ILE A 30 -14.21 16.38 14.69
CA ILE A 30 -13.64 17.39 13.79
C ILE A 30 -14.27 18.75 14.08
N SER A 31 -13.46 19.70 14.55
CA SER A 31 -13.87 21.07 14.86
C SER A 31 -13.83 22.02 13.66
N THR A 32 -13.32 21.58 12.53
CA THR A 32 -13.13 22.41 11.33
C THR A 32 -14.32 22.31 10.38
N THR A 33 -14.50 23.33 9.55
CA THR A 33 -15.56 23.38 8.52
C THR A 33 -14.99 23.19 7.11
N GLU A 34 -13.71 22.78 7.01
CA GLU A 34 -13.01 22.63 5.75
C GLU A 34 -13.00 21.16 5.29
N LEU A 35 -13.29 20.95 4.00
CA LEU A 35 -13.36 19.61 3.40
C LEU A 35 -12.01 18.88 3.44
N ILE A 36 -10.91 19.63 3.30
CA ILE A 36 -9.58 19.05 3.27
C ILE A 36 -9.19 18.43 4.61
N ASP A 37 -9.59 19.05 5.71
CA ASP A 37 -9.34 18.54 7.05
C ASP A 37 -10.16 17.28 7.32
N LEU A 38 -11.43 17.27 6.88
CA LEU A 38 -12.30 16.09 6.95
C LEU A 38 -11.65 14.90 6.24
N PHE A 39 -11.27 15.07 4.97
CA PHE A 39 -10.66 13.98 4.21
C PHE A 39 -9.27 13.61 4.73
N GLY A 40 -8.48 14.57 5.21
CA GLY A 40 -7.19 14.30 5.84
C GLY A 40 -7.33 13.41 7.08
N LYS A 41 -8.33 13.65 7.92
CA LYS A 41 -8.61 12.83 9.10
C LYS A 41 -9.09 11.42 8.73
N VAL A 42 -10.03 11.33 7.78
CA VAL A 42 -10.53 10.05 7.25
C VAL A 42 -9.37 9.22 6.68
N LEU A 43 -8.52 9.83 5.87
CA LEU A 43 -7.36 9.17 5.25
C LEU A 43 -6.36 8.69 6.32
N SER A 44 -6.00 9.54 7.28
CA SER A 44 -5.05 9.21 8.34
C SER A 44 -5.54 8.03 9.21
N ASN A 45 -6.82 8.03 9.58
CA ASN A 45 -7.44 6.93 10.32
C ASN A 45 -7.48 5.65 9.48
N GLY A 46 -7.87 5.74 8.20
CA GLY A 46 -7.91 4.60 7.27
C GLY A 46 -6.52 3.97 7.07
N ILE A 47 -5.50 4.79 6.83
CA ILE A 47 -4.11 4.34 6.69
C ILE A 47 -3.64 3.66 7.99
N SER A 48 -3.86 4.29 9.15
CA SER A 48 -3.46 3.72 10.44
C SER A 48 -4.09 2.35 10.70
N ARG A 49 -5.33 2.15 10.25
CA ARG A 49 -6.02 0.85 10.33
C ARG A 49 -5.37 -0.18 9.39
N LEU A 50 -5.12 0.19 8.12
CA LEU A 50 -4.45 -0.69 7.16
C LEU A 50 -3.07 -1.13 7.64
N PHE A 51 -2.30 -0.23 8.25
CA PHE A 51 -1.00 -0.58 8.85
C PHE A 51 -1.12 -1.62 9.98
N LYS A 52 -2.19 -1.57 10.79
CA LYS A 52 -2.42 -2.55 11.87
C LYS A 52 -2.88 -3.91 11.34
N GLN A 53 -3.63 -3.93 10.24
CA GLN A 53 -4.10 -5.18 9.61
C GLN A 53 -3.01 -5.83 8.74
N GLY A 54 -2.00 -5.05 8.35
CA GLY A 54 -0.95 -5.46 7.43
C GLY A 54 -1.23 -4.91 6.04
N LEU A 55 -0.21 -4.30 5.44
CA LEU A 55 -0.28 -3.90 4.04
C LEU A 55 -0.11 -5.12 3.16
N ASP A 56 -0.94 -5.21 2.12
CA ASP A 56 -0.82 -6.25 1.12
C ASP A 56 0.55 -6.17 0.45
N ARG A 57 1.30 -7.27 0.51
CA ARG A 57 2.62 -7.39 -0.11
C ARG A 57 2.47 -8.24 -1.36
N TYR A 58 2.41 -7.57 -2.49
CA TYR A 58 2.42 -8.25 -3.79
C TYR A 58 3.82 -8.78 -4.06
N TYR A 59 3.88 -10.02 -4.50
CA TYR A 59 5.10 -10.60 -5.07
C TYR A 59 5.35 -10.01 -6.45
N ILE A 60 6.49 -9.35 -6.61
CA ILE A 60 6.96 -8.82 -7.88
C ILE A 60 8.18 -9.65 -8.31
N GLU A 61 8.14 -10.20 -9.52
CA GLU A 61 9.27 -10.95 -10.06
C GLU A 61 10.38 -9.97 -10.47
N HIS A 62 11.56 -10.15 -9.90
CA HIS A 62 12.76 -9.40 -10.21
C HIS A 62 13.84 -10.31 -10.76
N GLU A 63 14.48 -9.92 -11.87
CA GLU A 63 15.67 -10.58 -12.41
C GLU A 63 16.89 -9.67 -12.26
N ASN A 64 17.80 -10.02 -11.35
CA ASN A 64 18.95 -9.17 -11.00
C ASN A 64 20.25 -9.98 -10.88
N SER A 65 21.39 -9.31 -11.09
CA SER A 65 22.72 -9.84 -10.76
C SER A 65 22.99 -9.65 -9.28
N ILE A 66 23.06 -10.75 -8.54
CA ILE A 66 23.21 -10.78 -7.08
C ILE A 66 24.49 -11.51 -6.70
N VAL A 67 25.02 -11.18 -5.52
CA VAL A 67 26.12 -11.95 -4.91
C VAL A 67 25.53 -13.23 -4.30
N GLY A 68 26.00 -14.39 -4.74
CA GLY A 68 25.39 -15.67 -4.36
C GLY A 68 24.18 -16.05 -5.24
N VAL A 69 23.25 -16.83 -4.69
CA VAL A 69 22.05 -17.37 -5.40
C VAL A 69 20.80 -17.09 -4.56
N LYS A 70 19.73 -16.57 -5.20
CA LYS A 70 18.43 -16.28 -4.57
C LYS A 70 17.32 -16.60 -5.56
N GLY A 71 16.35 -17.41 -5.17
CA GLY A 71 15.26 -17.83 -6.07
C GLY A 71 15.77 -18.70 -7.22
N LYS A 72 15.33 -18.41 -8.44
CA LYS A 72 15.62 -19.16 -9.66
C LYS A 72 16.88 -18.64 -10.34
N LEU A 73 17.92 -19.46 -10.37
CA LEU A 73 19.18 -19.16 -11.07
C LEU A 73 19.02 -19.21 -12.59
N ASN A 74 19.38 -18.12 -13.27
CA ASN A 74 19.50 -18.06 -14.73
C ASN A 74 20.92 -18.46 -15.15
N LEU A 75 21.16 -19.77 -15.24
CA LEU A 75 22.44 -20.34 -15.65
C LEU A 75 22.93 -19.83 -17.02
N PRO A 76 22.11 -19.80 -18.09
CA PRO A 76 22.55 -19.31 -19.40
C PRO A 76 23.07 -17.87 -19.36
N LYS A 77 22.34 -16.94 -18.73
CA LYS A 77 22.78 -15.55 -18.63
C LYS A 77 24.02 -15.41 -17.76
N THR A 78 24.06 -16.12 -16.62
CA THR A 78 25.19 -16.08 -15.68
C THR A 78 26.51 -16.53 -16.34
N ILE A 79 26.45 -17.59 -17.15
CA ILE A 79 27.63 -18.09 -17.89
C ILE A 79 27.99 -17.10 -19.00
N LYS A 80 27.01 -16.58 -19.74
CA LYS A 80 27.24 -15.61 -20.84
C LYS A 80 27.92 -14.33 -20.36
N GLU A 81 27.57 -13.84 -19.17
CA GLU A 81 28.17 -12.64 -18.56
C GLU A 81 29.42 -12.94 -17.73
N ASN A 82 29.82 -14.22 -17.63
CA ASN A 82 30.98 -14.69 -16.85
C ASN A 82 30.94 -14.20 -15.39
N SER A 83 29.75 -14.00 -14.83
CA SER A 83 29.55 -13.35 -13.53
C SER A 83 30.05 -14.19 -12.35
N LEU A 84 30.24 -15.50 -12.57
CA LEU A 84 30.78 -16.42 -11.55
C LEU A 84 32.21 -16.05 -11.12
N GLN A 85 33.02 -15.45 -12.01
CA GLN A 85 34.38 -15.03 -11.66
C GLN A 85 34.41 -13.94 -10.59
N ILE A 86 33.37 -13.12 -10.53
CA ILE A 86 33.20 -12.06 -9.52
C ILE A 86 32.23 -12.47 -8.41
N GLY A 87 31.89 -13.78 -8.31
CA GLY A 87 31.00 -14.32 -7.29
C GLY A 87 29.54 -13.90 -7.42
N ARG A 88 29.10 -13.50 -8.62
CA ARG A 88 27.73 -13.06 -8.89
C ARG A 88 26.98 -14.03 -9.79
N THR A 89 25.67 -14.08 -9.62
CA THR A 89 24.77 -14.83 -10.50
C THR A 89 23.55 -14.01 -10.86
N ILE A 90 22.98 -14.29 -12.03
CA ILE A 90 21.74 -13.66 -12.49
C ILE A 90 20.60 -14.55 -12.05
N CYS A 91 19.73 -14.03 -11.20
CA CYS A 91 18.64 -14.80 -10.61
C CYS A 91 17.32 -14.06 -10.72
N SER A 92 16.25 -14.82 -10.94
CA SER A 92 14.86 -14.38 -10.84
C SER A 92 14.29 -14.75 -9.48
N TYR A 93 13.73 -13.81 -8.73
CA TYR A 93 13.12 -14.06 -7.43
C TYR A 93 11.92 -13.15 -7.21
N ASP A 94 11.01 -13.60 -6.34
CA ASP A 94 9.84 -12.82 -5.94
C ASP A 94 10.20 -11.97 -4.70
N GLU A 95 9.93 -10.67 -4.75
CA GLU A 95 10.07 -9.72 -3.64
C GLU A 95 8.78 -8.95 -3.36
#